data_AF-A0A1H8CLW3-F1
#
_entry.id   AF-A0A1H8CLW3-F1
#
_cell.length_a   1.000
_cell.length_b   1.000
_cell.length_c   1.000
_cell.angle_alpha   90.00
_cell.angle_beta   90.00
_cell.angle_gamma   90.00
#
_symmetry.space_group_name_H-M   'P 1'
#
loop_
_entity.id
_entity.type
_entity.pdbx_description
1 polymer ?
#
loop_
_entity_poly.entity_id
_entity_poly.type
_entity_poly.pdbx_seq_one_letter_code
_entity_poly.pdbx_strand_id
1 'polypeptide(L)' 'MIKLYWSPRSRSFSTLWLMEESGLPYERVLTDISTGAKKAPDYLKVNPMGKVPALSDGDACLVRCMARLAFQRAEKIAAG' A
#
# COMPACT_ATOMS: atom_id res chain seq x y z
N MET A 1 -5.39 2.63 11.04
CA MET A 1 -5.76 1.32 10.43
C MET A 1 -5.16 1.30 9.04
N ILE A 2 -4.35 0.28 8.76
CA ILE A 2 -3.54 0.22 7.54
C ILE A 2 -4.41 -0.19 6.36
N LYS A 3 -4.37 0.58 5.27
CA LYS A 3 -5.03 0.27 3.99
C LYS A 3 -3.99 0.08 2.90
N LEU A 4 -4.00 -1.08 2.24
CA LEU A 4 -3.20 -1.40 1.07
C LEU A 4 -4.03 -1.24 -0.21
N TYR A 5 -3.66 -0.25 -1.01
CA TYR A 5 -4.21 -0.05 -2.35
C TYR A 5 -3.39 -0.86 -3.36
N TRP A 6 -4.04 -1.83 -4.00
CA TRP A 6 -3.39 -2.80 -4.87
C TRP A 6 -4.16 -3.03 -6.18
N SER A 7 -3.50 -3.60 -7.18
CA SER A 7 -4.12 -3.98 -8.46
C SER A 7 -3.65 -5.37 -8.88
N PRO A 8 -4.56 -6.23 -9.37
CA PRO A 8 -4.21 -7.49 -10.02
C PRO A 8 -3.20 -7.27 -11.14
N ARG A 9 -2.28 -8.23 -11.33
CA ARG A 9 -1.25 -8.22 -12.38
C ARG A 9 -0.40 -6.93 -12.40
N SER A 10 -0.11 -6.39 -11.22
CA SER A 10 0.79 -5.24 -11.08
C SER A 10 1.89 -5.52 -10.06
N ARG A 11 2.90 -4.63 -10.03
CA ARG A 11 3.99 -4.68 -9.04
C ARG A 11 3.52 -4.47 -7.59
N SER A 12 2.23 -4.22 -7.34
CA SER A 12 1.67 -4.18 -5.99
C SER A 12 1.60 -5.56 -5.32
N PHE A 13 1.72 -6.65 -6.08
CA PHE A 13 1.69 -8.01 -5.53
C PHE A 13 2.82 -8.28 -4.53
N SER A 14 4.02 -7.74 -4.76
CA SER A 14 5.14 -7.90 -3.82
C SER A 14 4.87 -7.21 -2.48
N THR A 15 4.17 -6.07 -2.49
CA THR A 15 3.75 -5.37 -1.27
C THR A 15 2.65 -6.13 -0.54
N LEU A 16 1.71 -6.71 -1.28
CA LEU A 16 0.68 -7.58 -0.71
C LEU A 16 1.31 -8.75 0.03
N TRP A 17 2.27 -9.43 -0.61
CA TRP A 17 2.96 -10.56 -0.01
C TRP A 17 3.73 -10.19 1.26
N LEU A 18 4.42 -9.05 1.23
CA LEU A 18 5.12 -8.51 2.41
C LEU A 18 4.15 -8.17 3.55
N MET A 19 2.95 -7.68 3.24
CA MET A 19 1.92 -7.42 4.26
C MET A 19 1.37 -8.71 4.88
N GLU A 20 1.12 -9.73 4.08
CA GLU A 20 0.74 -11.06 4.58
C GLU A 20 1.82 -11.63 5.51
N GLU A 21 3.09 -11.54 5.10
CA GLU A 21 4.23 -12.02 5.91
C GLU A 21 4.45 -11.19 7.19
N SER A 22 4.07 -9.92 7.16
CA SER A 22 4.20 -9.03 8.33
C SER A 22 3.26 -9.40 9.48
N GLY A 23 2.17 -10.14 9.20
CA GLY A 23 1.14 -10.49 10.18
C GLY A 23 0.37 -9.29 10.73
N LEU A 24 0.51 -8.11 10.13
CA LEU A 24 -0.17 -6.90 10.59
C LEU A 24 -1.63 -6.90 10.14
N PRO A 25 -2.56 -6.36 10.95
CA PRO A 25 -3.93 -6.16 10.50
C PRO A 25 -3.97 -5.03 9.47
N TYR A 26 -4.41 -5.34 8.25
CA TYR A 26 -4.56 -4.37 7.17
C TYR A 26 -5.78 -4.67 6.29
N GLU A 27 -6.31 -3.64 5.64
CA GLU A 27 -7.41 -3.71 4.69
C GLU A 27 -6.88 -3.68 3.25
N ARG A 28 -7.42 -4.52 2.36
CA ARG A 28 -7.08 -4.54 0.93
C ARG A 28 -8.10 -3.73 0.15
N VAL A 29 -7.63 -2.67 -0.51
CA VAL A 29 -8.45 -1.81 -1.37
C VAL A 29 -8.08 -2.06 -2.83
N LEU A 30 -9.01 -2.61 -3.61
CA LEU A 30 -8.80 -2.85 -5.03
C LEU A 30 -8.78 -1.51 -5.79
N THR A 31 -7.62 -1.14 -6.33
CA THR A 31 -7.40 0.03 -7.19
C THR A 31 -6.88 -0.43 -8.53
N ASP A 32 -7.80 -0.91 -9.36
CA ASP A 32 -7.44 -1.51 -10.64
C ASP A 32 -6.84 -0.46 -11.61
N ILE A 33 -5.59 -0.69 -12.01
CA ILE A 33 -4.89 0.19 -12.94
C ILE A 33 -5.39 0.03 -14.38
N SER A 34 -6.01 -1.09 -14.72
CA SER A 34 -6.51 -1.40 -16.06
C SER A 34 -7.86 -0.72 -16.34
N THR A 35 -8.70 -0.56 -15.31
CA THR A 35 -10.01 0.12 -15.42
C THR A 35 -9.91 1.63 -15.27
N GLY A 36 -8.75 2.16 -14.86
CA GLY A 36 -8.55 3.59 -14.66
C GLY A 36 -8.86 4.09 -13.24
N ALA A 37 -9.19 3.20 -12.30
CA ALA A 37 -9.47 3.54 -10.90
C ALA A 37 -8.33 4.33 -10.23
N LYS A 38 -7.09 4.18 -10.72
CA LYS A 38 -5.92 4.99 -10.32
C LYS A 38 -6.04 6.50 -10.56
N LYS A 39 -7.02 6.95 -11.37
CA LYS A 39 -7.32 8.37 -11.62
C LYS A 39 -8.52 8.87 -10.82
N ALA A 40 -9.16 7.99 -10.03
CA ALA A 40 -10.30 8.40 -9.21
C ALA A 40 -9.84 9.49 -8.23
N PRO A 41 -10.61 10.58 -8.07
CA PRO A 41 -10.24 11.69 -7.21
C PRO A 41 -10.02 11.24 -5.75
N ASP A 42 -10.73 10.22 -5.29
CA ASP A 42 -10.53 9.66 -3.96
C ASP A 42 -9.20 8.90 -3.81
N TYR A 43 -8.72 8.25 -4.88
CA TYR A 43 -7.39 7.62 -4.87
C TYR A 43 -6.26 8.64 -5.04
N LEU A 44 -6.49 9.73 -5.77
CA LEU A 44 -5.49 10.80 -5.91
C LEU A 44 -5.24 11.54 -4.59
N LYS A 45 -6.21 11.58 -3.67
CA LYS A 45 -5.99 12.05 -2.29
C LYS A 45 -4.99 11.16 -1.53
N VAL A 46 -4.97 9.86 -1.84
CA VAL A 46 -4.03 8.90 -1.27
C VAL A 46 -2.69 9.03 -1.98
N ASN A 47 -2.64 8.79 -3.29
CA ASN A 47 -1.43 8.94 -4.06
C ASN A 47 -1.66 9.90 -5.24
N PRO A 48 -1.22 11.16 -5.13
CA PRO A 48 -1.33 12.14 -6.22
C PRO A 48 -0.67 11.70 -7.53
N MET A 49 0.28 10.75 -7.47
CA MET A 49 0.91 10.18 -8.66
C MET A 49 0.04 9.13 -9.37
N GLY A 50 -1.05 8.67 -8.75
CA GLY A 50 -1.94 7.64 -9.31
C GLY A 50 -1.24 6.29 -9.53
N LYS A 51 -0.33 5.88 -8.64
CA LYS A 51 0.46 4.65 -8.76
C LYS A 51 0.18 3.67 -7.62
N VAL A 52 -0.08 2.41 -7.95
CA VAL A 52 -0.06 1.29 -6.99
C VAL A 52 1.33 0.64 -6.96
N PRO A 53 1.76 0.05 -5.83
CA PRO A 53 1.07 -0.01 -4.52
C PRO A 53 1.08 1.35 -3.78
N ALA A 54 0.08 1.57 -2.94
CA ALA A 54 0.05 2.69 -1.99
C ALA A 54 -0.48 2.23 -0.61
N LEU A 55 -0.03 2.90 0.45
CA LEU A 55 -0.43 2.62 1.82
C LEU A 55 -0.95 3.87 2.52
N SER A 56 -1.96 3.70 3.35
CA SER A 56 -2.45 4.73 4.27
C SER A 56 -2.60 4.10 5.66
N ASP A 57 -2.23 4.83 6.70
CA ASP A 57 -2.50 4.44 8.08
C ASP A 57 -3.11 5.62 8.84
N GLY A 58 -4.44 5.63 8.93
CA GLY A 58 -5.17 6.81 9.44
C GLY A 58 -4.96 8.02 8.53
N ASP A 59 -4.68 9.18 9.12
CA ASP A 59 -4.42 10.44 8.39
C ASP A 59 -3.02 10.49 7.75
N ALA A 60 -2.13 9.57 8.12
CA ALA A 60 -0.80 9.48 7.54
C ALA A 60 -0.89 8.71 6.21
N CYS A 61 -0.69 9.43 5.10
CA CYS A 61 -0.55 8.78 3.81
C CYS A 61 0.91 8.42 3.53
N LEU A 62 1.21 7.12 3.47
CA LEU A 62 2.56 6.60 3.20
C LEU A 62 2.70 6.32 1.70
N VAL A 63 2.99 7.38 0.95
CA VAL A 63 3.30 7.31 -0.48
C VAL A 63 4.80 7.09 -0.67
N ARG A 64 5.23 5.82 -0.77
CA ARG A 64 6.17 5.30 -1.81
C ARG A 64 6.89 4.00 -1.40
N CYS A 65 6.93 3.11 -2.40
CA CYS A 65 7.91 2.05 -2.70
C CYS A 65 8.26 1.02 -1.61
N MET A 66 8.50 -0.22 -2.06
CA MET A 66 8.85 -1.41 -1.25
C MET A 66 9.79 -1.15 -0.07
N ALA A 67 10.73 -0.20 -0.21
CA ALA A 67 11.67 0.21 0.84
C ALA A 67 10.99 0.70 2.13
N ARG A 68 9.86 1.41 2.09
CA ARG A 68 9.19 1.92 3.31
C ARG A 68 8.52 0.79 4.10
N LEU A 69 7.90 -0.18 3.42
CA LEU A 69 7.35 -1.37 4.10
C LEU A 69 8.44 -2.24 4.71
N ALA A 70 9.55 -2.44 3.98
CA ALA A 70 10.71 -3.15 4.50
C ALA A 70 11.26 -2.44 5.75
N PHE A 71 11.32 -1.11 5.74
CA PHE A 71 11.69 -0.31 6.92
C PHE A 71 10.71 -0.49 8.08
N GLN A 72 9.40 -0.44 7.84
CA GLN A 72 8.41 -0.59 8.91
C GLN A 72 8.40 -2.01 9.52
N ARG A 73 8.69 -3.03 8.68
CA ARG A 73 8.94 -4.40 9.14
C ARG A 73 10.22 -4.47 9.99
N ALA A 74 11.30 -3.84 9.53
CA ALA A 74 12.57 -3.79 10.26
C ALA A 74 12.43 -3.06 11.61
N GLU A 75 11.70 -1.94 11.67
CA GLU A 75 11.40 -1.23 12.92
C GLU A 75 10.59 -2.10 13.89
N LYS A 76 9.61 -2.87 13.40
CA LYS A 76 8.86 -3.79 14.26
C LYS A 76 9.67 -4.99 14.73
N ILE A 77 10.59 -5.52 13.90
CA ILE A 77 11.51 -6.58 14.31
C ILE A 77 12.52 -6.05 15.33
N ALA A 78 13.00 -4.81 15.16
CA ALA A 78 13.96 -4.18 16.07
C ALA A 78 13.35 -3.69 17.40
N ALA A 79 12.03 -3.51 17.45
CA ALA A 79 11.30 -3.12 18.65
C ALA A 79 10.80 -4.30 19.50
N GLY A 80 11.07 -5.55 19.07
CA GLY A 80 10.80 -6.79 19.82
C GLY A 80 12.10 -7.52 20.14
#